data_AF-A0ABD2IUP6-F1
#
_entry.id   AF-A0ABD2IUP6-F1
#
_cell.length_a   1.000
_cell.length_b   1.000
_cell.length_c   1.000
_cell.angle_alpha   90.00
_cell.angle_beta   90.00
_cell.angle_gamma   90.00
#
_symmetry.space_group_name_H-M   'P 1'
#
loop_
_entity.id
_entity.type
_entity.pdbx_description
1 polymer ?
#
loop_
_entity_poly.entity_id
_entity_poly.type
_entity_poly.pdbx_seq_one_letter_code
_entity_poly.pdbx_strand_id
1 'polypeptide(L)'
;MTEIQTKNESTEKWLSFYLSCDSSEKDGNWSRKCSSIFRIVSQKSGVVDYKRGELTDENTFNSETSSWGFSNFISFAEPMDPSNAFYNREEDKVTLATAPFLSFVPKYASISEIKALKWEIATRSLPRL
;
A
#
# COMPACT_ATOMS: atom_id res chain seq x y z
N MET A 1 -0.23 -47.80 -16.02
CA MET A 1 0.58 -46.73 -15.40
C MET A 1 -0.37 -45.57 -15.20
N THR A 2 -0.87 -45.38 -13.98
CA THR A 2 -1.89 -44.37 -13.69
C THR A 2 -1.16 -43.10 -13.28
N GLU A 3 -1.26 -42.06 -14.12
CA GLU A 3 -0.64 -40.77 -13.91
C GLU A 3 -1.37 -40.04 -12.78
N ILE A 4 -0.67 -39.80 -11.67
CA ILE A 4 -1.19 -39.01 -10.55
C ILE A 4 -1.13 -37.56 -10.99
N GLN A 5 -2.27 -36.98 -11.39
CA GLN A 5 -2.40 -35.54 -11.57
C GLN A 5 -2.17 -34.86 -10.23
N THR A 6 -1.00 -34.26 -10.07
CA THR A 6 -0.71 -33.37 -8.94
C THR A 6 -1.50 -32.09 -9.18
N LYS A 7 -2.60 -31.92 -8.45
CA LYS A 7 -3.34 -30.67 -8.37
C LYS A 7 -2.38 -29.62 -7.79
N ASN A 8 -1.71 -28.86 -8.66
CA ASN A 8 -0.98 -27.66 -8.27
C ASN A 8 -2.01 -26.66 -7.74
N GLU A 9 -2.25 -26.69 -6.43
CA GLU A 9 -2.93 -25.60 -5.74
C GLU A 9 -2.00 -24.39 -5.83
N SER A 10 -2.24 -23.52 -6.81
CA SER A 10 -1.59 -22.23 -6.86
C SER A 10 -2.13 -21.41 -5.68
N THR A 11 -1.36 -21.36 -4.58
CA THR A 11 -1.59 -20.36 -3.53
C THR A 11 -1.18 -19.02 -4.11
N GLU A 12 -2.12 -18.36 -4.78
CA GLU A 12 -1.91 -17.02 -5.31
C GLU A 12 -1.53 -16.09 -4.16
N LYS A 13 -0.36 -15.45 -4.30
CA LYS A 13 0.15 -14.51 -3.30
C LYS A 13 -0.32 -13.11 -3.65
N TRP A 14 -0.76 -12.38 -2.64
CA TRP A 14 -1.26 -11.02 -2.80
C TRP A 14 -0.41 -10.05 -1.98
N LEU A 15 -0.16 -8.87 -2.54
CA LEU A 15 0.32 -7.74 -1.76
C LEU A 15 -0.88 -7.08 -1.10
N SER A 16 -0.85 -6.96 0.22
CA SER A 16 -1.83 -6.18 0.98
C SER A 16 -1.30 -4.77 1.23
N PHE A 17 -2.17 -3.76 1.16
CA PHE A 17 -1.78 -2.37 1.36
C PHE A 17 -2.85 -1.63 2.17
N TYR A 18 -2.43 -1.10 3.33
CA TYR A 18 -3.29 -0.44 4.31
C TYR A 18 -2.73 0.93 4.71
N LEU A 19 -3.65 1.84 5.01
CA LEU A 19 -3.39 3.07 5.76
C LEU A 19 -3.77 2.82 7.20
N SER A 20 -2.91 3.25 8.13
CA SER A 20 -3.23 3.34 9.54
C SER A 20 -3.33 4.80 9.95
N CYS A 21 -4.26 5.10 10.83
CA CYS A 21 -4.37 6.38 11.50
C CYS A 21 -4.39 6.12 13.00
N ASP A 22 -3.47 6.74 13.71
CA ASP A 22 -3.42 6.69 15.16
C ASP A 22 -3.65 8.08 15.74
N SER A 23 -4.27 8.14 16.91
CA SER A 23 -4.36 9.37 17.71
C SER A 23 -3.41 9.27 18.89
N SER A 24 -2.79 10.40 19.23
CA SER A 24 -2.04 10.56 20.48
C SER A 24 -2.96 10.70 21.70
N GLU A 25 -4.27 10.84 21.48
CA GLU A 25 -5.29 10.93 22.52
C GLU A 25 -5.49 9.57 23.20
N LYS A 26 -5.40 9.56 24.53
CA LYS A 26 -5.40 8.33 25.34
C LYS A 26 -6.78 7.85 25.76
N ASP A 27 -7.80 8.69 25.61
CA ASP A 27 -9.18 8.39 26.01
C ASP A 27 -9.94 7.58 24.95
N GLY A 28 -9.32 7.32 23.79
CA GLY A 28 -9.90 6.51 22.72
C GLY A 28 -11.06 7.18 21.99
N ASN A 29 -11.36 8.44 22.31
CA ASN A 29 -12.51 9.19 21.80
C ASN A 29 -12.12 10.07 20.61
N TRP A 30 -11.55 9.46 19.58
CA TRP A 30 -11.12 10.14 18.38
C TRP A 30 -11.78 9.50 17.15
N SER A 31 -12.07 10.33 16.15
CA SER A 31 -12.55 9.88 14.86
C SER A 31 -12.03 10.79 13.77
N ARG A 32 -11.55 10.21 12.66
CA ARG A 32 -11.03 10.95 11.50
C ARG A 32 -11.55 10.33 10.22
N LYS A 33 -12.10 11.17 9.35
CA LYS A 33 -12.46 10.77 7.99
C LYS A 33 -11.31 11.08 7.05
N CYS A 34 -10.97 10.12 6.18
CA CYS A 34 -9.95 10.30 5.17
C CYS A 34 -10.37 9.61 3.87
N SER A 35 -10.29 10.35 2.77
CA SER A 35 -10.34 9.78 1.42
C SER A 35 -8.92 9.56 0.92
N SER A 36 -8.67 8.42 0.28
CA SER A 36 -7.33 8.06 -0.19
C SER A 36 -7.37 7.17 -1.41
N ILE A 37 -6.55 7.51 -2.41
CA ILE A 37 -6.21 6.57 -3.50
C ILE A 37 -4.93 5.83 -3.12
N PHE A 38 -4.94 4.51 -3.22
CA PHE A 38 -3.79 3.64 -3.05
C PHE A 38 -3.14 3.40 -4.41
N ARG A 39 -1.82 3.52 -4.50
CA ARG A 39 -1.10 3.34 -5.78
C ARG A 39 0.25 2.65 -5.67
N ILE A 40 0.64 1.98 -6.75
CA ILE A 40 2.03 1.60 -7.02
C ILE A 40 2.58 2.56 -8.06
N VAL A 41 3.68 3.21 -7.71
CA VAL A 41 4.33 4.21 -8.56
C VAL A 41 5.12 3.50 -9.65
N SER A 42 4.86 3.85 -10.91
CA SER A 42 5.66 3.31 -12.01
C SER A 42 7.10 3.82 -11.95
N GLN A 43 8.04 2.94 -12.24
CA GLN A 43 9.48 3.22 -12.29
C GLN A 43 9.93 3.67 -13.70
N LYS A 44 9.03 3.65 -14.69
CA LYS A 44 9.33 4.02 -16.08
C LYS A 44 8.56 5.26 -16.52
N SER A 45 9.27 6.22 -17.10
CA SER A 45 8.66 7.42 -17.68
C SER A 45 7.62 7.05 -18.74
N GLY A 46 6.45 7.68 -18.67
CA GLY A 46 5.33 7.45 -19.59
C GLY A 46 4.46 6.23 -19.27
N VAL A 47 4.81 5.43 -18.26
CA VAL A 47 3.93 4.35 -17.75
C VAL A 47 3.13 4.88 -16.55
N VAL A 48 1.84 4.60 -16.55
CA VAL A 48 0.93 5.07 -15.50
C VAL A 48 1.04 4.23 -14.23
N ASP A 49 0.83 4.87 -13.08
CA ASP A 49 0.72 4.18 -11.79
C ASP A 49 -0.48 3.22 -11.80
N TYR A 50 -0.32 2.04 -11.16
CA TYR A 50 -1.46 1.23 -10.75
C TYR A 50 -2.18 1.94 -9.60
N LYS A 51 -3.51 2.03 -9.66
CA LYS A 51 -4.33 2.72 -8.65
C LYS A 51 -5.53 1.88 -8.27
N ARG A 52 -5.92 1.92 -7.00
CA ARG A 52 -7.17 1.34 -6.49
C ARG A 52 -7.79 2.23 -5.43
N GLY A 53 -9.12 2.25 -5.41
CA GLY A 53 -9.95 3.13 -4.57
C GLY A 53 -10.35 4.40 -5.32
N GLU A 54 -11.39 5.07 -4.82
CA GLU A 54 -11.87 6.35 -5.35
C GLU A 54 -11.75 7.46 -4.30
N LEU A 55 -11.62 8.70 -4.75
CA LEU A 55 -11.56 9.86 -3.82
C LEU A 55 -12.89 10.11 -3.11
N THR A 56 -13.97 9.55 -3.62
CA THR A 56 -15.31 9.59 -3.02
C THR A 56 -15.48 8.61 -1.86
N ASP A 57 -14.56 7.65 -1.71
CA ASP A 57 -14.62 6.66 -0.64
C ASP A 57 -13.99 7.23 0.63
N GLU A 58 -14.84 7.71 1.54
CA GLU A 58 -14.42 8.18 2.87
C GLU A 58 -14.29 7.01 3.84
N ASN A 59 -13.09 6.84 4.43
CA ASN A 59 -12.86 5.89 5.49
C ASN A 59 -12.82 6.59 6.84
N THR A 60 -13.57 6.06 7.80
CA THR A 60 -13.59 6.56 9.18
C THR A 60 -12.63 5.75 10.03
N PHE A 61 -11.59 6.41 10.52
CA PHE A 61 -10.60 5.87 11.44
C PHE A 61 -10.98 6.25 12.86
N ASN A 62 -10.94 5.29 13.78
CA ASN A 62 -11.18 5.49 15.21
C ASN A 62 -10.42 4.42 16.01
N SER A 63 -10.66 4.35 17.32
CA SER A 63 -10.01 3.38 18.22
C SER A 63 -10.33 1.91 17.92
N GLU A 64 -11.44 1.61 17.22
CA GLU A 64 -11.85 0.26 16.82
C GLU A 64 -11.37 -0.10 15.40
N THR A 65 -11.38 0.87 14.49
CA THR A 65 -11.00 0.71 13.08
C THR A 65 -9.86 1.67 12.71
N SER A 66 -8.70 1.49 13.33
CA SER A 66 -7.52 2.34 13.11
C SER A 66 -6.78 2.06 11.79
N SER A 67 -7.21 1.07 11.01
CA SER A 67 -6.61 0.74 9.72
C SER A 67 -7.67 0.47 8.64
N TRP A 68 -7.36 0.86 7.41
CA TRP A 68 -8.20 0.62 6.26
C TRP A 68 -7.35 0.40 5.00
N GLY A 69 -7.78 -0.52 4.13
CA GLY A 69 -7.08 -0.82 2.90
C GLY A 69 -7.53 -2.11 2.25
N PHE A 70 -6.65 -2.70 1.45
CA PHE A 70 -6.96 -3.87 0.64
C PHE A 70 -6.08 -5.05 1.02
N SER A 71 -6.69 -6.13 1.50
CA SER A 71 -6.00 -7.40 1.76
C SER A 71 -5.45 -8.03 0.48
N ASN A 72 -6.12 -7.79 -0.65
CA ASN A 72 -5.76 -8.28 -1.96
C ASN A 72 -5.49 -7.13 -2.93
N PHE A 73 -4.67 -6.14 -2.55
CA PHE A 73 -4.46 -4.90 -3.32
C PHE A 73 -4.06 -5.20 -4.77
N ILE A 74 -3.02 -6.01 -4.96
CA ILE A 74 -2.55 -6.50 -6.27
C ILE A 74 -1.96 -7.90 -6.11
N SER A 75 -2.05 -8.74 -7.14
CA SER A 75 -1.34 -10.02 -7.16
C SER A 75 0.17 -9.78 -7.08
N PHE A 76 0.89 -10.59 -6.31
CA PHE A 76 2.32 -10.39 -6.08
C PHE A 76 3.15 -10.58 -7.36
N ALA A 77 2.63 -11.32 -8.33
CA ALA A 77 3.29 -11.53 -9.63
C ALA A 77 3.28 -10.24 -10.48
N GLU A 78 2.23 -9.43 -10.40
CA GLU A 78 2.07 -8.22 -11.22
C GLU A 78 3.20 -7.19 -11.06
N PRO A 79 3.59 -6.75 -9.84
CA PRO A 79 4.69 -5.81 -9.72
C PRO A 79 6.03 -6.42 -10.11
N MET A 80 6.17 -7.75 -10.01
CA MET A 80 7.39 -8.48 -10.37
C MET A 80 7.53 -8.72 -11.87
N ASP A 81 6.45 -8.54 -12.64
CA ASP A 81 6.50 -8.64 -14.10
C ASP A 81 7.30 -7.45 -14.67
N PRO A 82 8.43 -7.71 -15.37
CA PRO A 82 9.24 -6.64 -15.96
C PRO A 82 8.49 -5.76 -16.98
N SER A 83 7.38 -6.25 -17.55
CA SER A 83 6.56 -5.50 -18.50
C SER A 83 5.71 -4.41 -17.84
N ASN A 84 5.40 -4.55 -16.55
CA ASN A 84 4.53 -3.64 -15.80
C ASN A 84 5.28 -2.42 -15.22
N ALA A 85 6.61 -2.42 -15.23
CA ALA A 85 7.47 -1.32 -14.79
C ALA A 85 7.22 -0.83 -13.34
N PHE A 86 6.68 -1.68 -12.47
CA PHE A 86 6.39 -1.33 -11.07
C PHE A 86 7.53 -1.66 -10.10
N TYR A 87 8.39 -2.62 -10.45
CA TYR A 87 9.52 -3.05 -9.64
C TYR A 87 10.84 -2.48 -10.18
N ASN A 88 11.59 -1.82 -9.30
CA ASN A 88 12.96 -1.42 -9.55
C ASN A 88 13.88 -2.60 -9.20
N ARG A 89 14.44 -3.24 -10.22
CA ARG A 89 15.32 -4.41 -10.06
C ARG A 89 16.69 -4.07 -9.49
N GLU A 90 17.19 -2.86 -9.72
CA GLU A 90 18.50 -2.43 -9.21
C GLU A 90 18.45 -2.19 -7.70
N GLU A 91 17.34 -1.62 -7.22
CA GLU A 91 17.11 -1.34 -5.79
C GLU A 91 16.33 -2.45 -5.06
N ASP A 92 15.87 -3.48 -5.77
CA ASP A 92 14.97 -4.52 -5.25
C ASP A 92 13.72 -3.93 -4.54
N LYS A 93 13.03 -3.02 -5.22
CA LYS A 93 12.03 -2.15 -4.59
C LYS A 93 10.75 -1.98 -5.40
N VAL A 94 9.61 -1.97 -4.70
CA VAL A 94 8.32 -1.46 -5.19
C VAL A 94 7.96 -0.22 -4.38
N THR A 95 7.56 0.87 -5.06
CA THR A 95 7.15 2.11 -4.37
C THR A 95 5.64 2.17 -4.24
N LEU A 96 5.15 2.10 -3.00
CA LEU A 96 3.77 2.34 -2.65
C LEU A 96 3.57 3.80 -2.28
N ALA A 97 2.47 4.39 -2.74
CA ALA A 97 2.10 5.74 -2.34
C ALA A 97 0.59 5.82 -2.13
N THR A 98 0.19 6.80 -1.33
CA THR A 98 -1.21 7.22 -1.22
C THR A 98 -1.30 8.69 -1.59
N ALA A 99 -2.39 9.06 -2.23
CA ALA A 99 -2.74 10.47 -2.44
C ALA A 99 -3.88 10.80 -1.49
N PRO A 100 -3.63 11.53 -0.39
CA PRO A 100 -4.72 11.99 0.46
C PRO A 100 -5.45 13.14 -0.24
N PHE A 101 -6.78 13.10 -0.22
CA PHE A 101 -7.58 14.32 -0.28
C PHE A 101 -8.09 14.57 1.14
N LEU A 102 -7.31 15.33 1.93
CA LEU A 102 -7.81 15.83 3.20
C LEU A 102 -8.85 16.91 2.85
N SER A 103 -10.14 16.58 2.96
CA SER A 103 -11.22 17.57 2.91
C SER A 103 -11.16 18.57 4.07
N PHE A 104 -10.22 18.39 5.00
CA PHE A 104 -9.88 19.31 6.08
C PHE A 104 -8.45 19.82 5.88
N VAL A 105 -8.28 20.99 5.28
CA VAL A 105 -7.12 21.84 5.60
C VAL A 105 -7.42 22.37 7.00
N PRO A 106 -6.74 21.90 8.06
CA PRO A 106 -6.97 22.47 9.37
C PRO A 106 -6.55 23.94 9.27
N LYS A 107 -7.43 24.87 9.66
CA LYS A 107 -7.10 26.30 9.71
C LYS A 107 -5.83 26.60 10.53
N TYR A 108 -5.35 25.62 11.32
CA TYR A 108 -4.08 25.61 12.03
C TYR A 108 -3.49 24.20 12.10
N ALA A 109 -2.97 23.67 11.00
CA ALA A 109 -1.99 22.58 11.09
C ALA A 109 -0.65 23.07 10.54
N SER A 110 0.34 23.08 11.42
CA SER A 110 1.74 23.25 11.04
C SER A 110 2.10 22.18 10.00
N ILE A 111 2.64 22.62 8.86
CA ILE A 111 3.05 21.79 7.71
C ILE A 111 4.16 20.77 8.08
N SER A 112 4.61 20.73 9.34
CA SER A 112 5.69 19.87 9.83
C SER A 112 5.35 18.38 9.99
N GLU A 113 4.09 17.94 9.86
CA GLU A 113 3.69 16.56 10.21
C GLU A 113 3.21 15.67 9.05
N ILE A 114 3.21 16.14 7.79
CA ILE A 114 3.10 15.22 6.66
C ILE A 114 4.48 14.63 6.40
N LYS A 115 4.91 13.72 7.29
CA LYS A 115 5.99 12.78 6.96
C LYS A 115 5.42 11.81 5.94
N ALA A 116 5.64 12.11 4.66
CA ALA A 116 5.63 11.07 3.63
C ALA A 116 6.63 10.01 4.10
N LEU A 117 6.12 8.92 4.68
CA LEU A 117 6.92 7.78 5.09
C LEU A 117 7.53 7.20 3.83
N LYS A 118 8.80 7.55 3.58
CA LYS A 118 9.67 6.86 2.63
C LYS A 118 9.97 5.50 3.25
N TRP A 119 9.16 4.48 2.92
CA TRP A 119 9.48 3.11 3.27
C TRP A 119 10.54 2.60 2.28
N GLU A 120 11.79 2.50 2.72
CA GLU A 120 12.77 1.60 2.11
C GLU A 120 12.48 0.20 2.67
N ILE A 121 11.90 -0.66 1.84
CA ILE A 121 11.85 -2.10 2.15
C ILE A 121 13.28 -2.60 2.00
N ALA A 122 14.00 -2.70 3.11
CA ALA A 122 15.28 -3.41 3.14
C ALA A 122 14.97 -4.90 3.03
N THR A 123 15.16 -5.49 1.84
CA THR A 123 15.21 -6.94 1.72
C THR A 123 16.47 -7.41 2.45
N ARG A 124 16.29 -8.17 3.54
CA ARG A 124 17.40 -8.86 4.20
C ARG A 124 18.04 -9.78 3.16
N SER A 125 19.22 -9.43 2.68
CA SER A 125 20.09 -10.37 1.98
C SER A 125 20.33 -11.57 2.88
N LEU A 126 19.81 -12.74 2.50
CA LEU A 126 20.24 -13.99 3.11
C LEU A 126 21.74 -14.19 2.82
N PRO A 127 22.55 -14.65 3.79
CA PRO A 127 23.95 -14.94 3.54
C PRO A 127 24.04 -16.05 2.48
N ARG A 128 24.85 -15.82 1.45
CA ARG A 128 25.23 -16.87 0.50
C ARG A 128 26.03 -17.92 1.27
N LEU A 129 25.58 -19.17 1.20
CA LEU A 129 26.40 -20.35 1.49
C LEU A 129 27.40 -20.57 0.35
#